data_AF-A0A0R4J0C0-F1
#
_entry.id   AF-A0A0R4J0C0-F1
#
_cell.length_a   1.000
_cell.length_b   1.000
_cell.length_c   1.000
_cell.angle_alpha   90.00
_cell.angle_beta   90.00
_cell.angle_gamma   90.00
#
_symmetry.space_group_name_H-M   'P 1'
#
loop_
_entity.id
_entity.type
_entity.pdbx_description
1 polymer ?
#
loop_
_entity_poly.entity_id
_entity_poly.type
_entity_poly.pdbx_seq_one_letter_code
_entity_poly.pdbx_strand_id
1 'polypeptide(L)'
;MASGVISLVCAPSNMQGSTRRAGAMTDVHRRFLQLLMTHGVLEEWEVRRLQNHCYQVHDRNATVDKLEDFINNINSVLESLYIEIKKGVTEDDGRPIYALVNLATTSVSKMATDFAENELDLFRKALELIVDSETGFASSTNILNLVDQLKGKKMRKKEAEQVLQKFVQSKWLIEKEGEFTLHGRAILEMEQFIRESYPDSVKMCNICHGLLIQGQSCETCGIRMHLPCVAKYFQSIPEPHCPHCNDYWPHDIPEVYNPEKEREAGISKSSRKSLRTRQH
;
A
#
# COMPACT_ATOMS: atom_id res chain seq x y z
N MET A 1 25.21 -67.91 8.33
CA MET A 1 23.95 -68.66 8.42
C MET A 1 23.01 -67.90 9.33
N ALA A 2 21.78 -67.68 8.87
CA ALA A 2 20.57 -67.28 9.60
C ALA A 2 20.61 -65.97 10.42
N SER A 3 19.57 -65.15 10.55
CA SER A 3 18.28 -64.89 9.92
C SER A 3 17.59 -64.00 10.96
N GLY A 4 17.01 -62.86 10.57
CA GLY A 4 16.32 -62.02 11.56
C GLY A 4 15.87 -60.68 11.01
N VAL A 5 15.06 -60.71 9.94
CA VAL A 5 14.34 -59.53 9.46
C VAL A 5 13.16 -59.30 10.40
N ILE A 6 13.22 -58.25 11.22
CA ILE A 6 12.04 -57.76 11.95
C ILE A 6 11.40 -56.67 11.09
N SER A 7 10.31 -57.04 10.42
CA SER A 7 9.37 -56.10 9.83
C SER A 7 8.69 -55.29 10.93
N LEU A 8 9.05 -54.00 11.07
CA LEU A 8 8.20 -53.04 11.78
C LEU A 8 7.21 -52.45 10.77
N VAL A 9 5.99 -52.93 10.85
CA VAL A 9 4.83 -52.44 10.10
C VAL A 9 4.41 -51.07 10.65
N CYS A 10 4.06 -50.17 9.73
CA CYS A 10 3.59 -48.80 9.92
C CYS A 10 2.56 -48.61 11.07
N ALA A 11 2.76 -47.54 11.84
CA ALA A 11 1.67 -46.78 12.45
C ALA A 11 1.86 -45.30 12.02
N PRO A 12 0.91 -44.69 11.28
CA PRO A 12 0.96 -43.25 11.05
C PRO A 12 0.51 -42.56 12.34
N SER A 13 1.44 -41.84 12.95
CA SER A 13 1.16 -40.89 14.02
C SER A 13 0.12 -39.90 13.54
N ASN A 14 -1.00 -39.83 14.25
CA ASN A 14 -2.06 -38.83 14.09
C ASN A 14 -1.43 -37.42 14.06
N MET A 15 -1.20 -36.89 12.86
CA MET A 15 -1.10 -35.45 12.67
C MET A 15 -2.49 -34.90 12.88
N GLN A 16 -2.76 -34.42 14.10
CA GLN A 16 -3.87 -33.51 14.35
C GLN A 16 -3.60 -32.27 13.49
N GLY A 17 -4.11 -32.29 12.27
CA GLY A 17 -4.29 -31.10 11.47
C GLY A 17 -5.13 -30.15 12.30
N SER A 18 -4.51 -29.06 12.74
CA SER A 18 -5.24 -27.89 13.22
C SER A 18 -6.13 -27.44 12.06
N THR A 19 -7.37 -27.92 12.05
CA THR A 19 -8.42 -27.43 11.18
C THR A 19 -8.69 -25.99 11.61
N ARG A 20 -7.93 -25.04 11.04
CA ARG A 20 -8.39 -23.65 10.95
C ARG A 20 -9.74 -23.74 10.28
N ARG A 21 -10.81 -23.35 10.99
CA ARG A 21 -12.14 -23.22 10.38
C ARG A 21 -11.96 -22.27 9.20
N ALA A 22 -12.08 -22.79 7.98
CA ALA A 22 -12.15 -21.96 6.79
C ALA A 22 -13.27 -20.94 7.03
N GLY A 23 -12.94 -19.67 6.93
CA GLY A 23 -13.88 -18.58 7.13
C GLY A 23 -15.13 -18.78 6.28
N ALA A 24 -16.32 -18.62 6.87
CA ALA A 24 -17.55 -18.70 6.10
C ALA A 24 -17.67 -17.46 5.20
N MET A 25 -17.62 -17.65 3.88
CA MET A 25 -17.75 -16.58 2.90
C MET A 25 -19.22 -16.27 2.62
N THR A 26 -19.73 -15.18 3.17
CA THR A 26 -21.11 -14.68 2.97
C THR A 26 -21.19 -13.62 1.86
N ASP A 27 -22.41 -13.25 1.46
CA ASP A 27 -22.62 -12.22 0.43
C ASP A 27 -22.17 -10.82 0.87
N VAL A 28 -22.17 -10.54 2.18
CA VAL A 28 -21.57 -9.33 2.76
C VAL A 28 -20.09 -9.24 2.38
N HIS A 29 -19.35 -10.35 2.54
CA HIS A 29 -17.92 -10.42 2.22
C HIS A 29 -17.66 -10.31 0.71
N ARG A 30 -18.47 -11.00 -0.12
CA ARG A 30 -18.36 -10.92 -1.59
C ARG A 30 -18.60 -9.50 -2.09
N ARG A 31 -19.65 -8.84 -1.59
CA ARG A 31 -19.97 -7.46 -1.97
C ARG A 31 -18.88 -6.48 -1.51
N PHE A 32 -18.35 -6.69 -0.31
CA PHE A 32 -17.22 -5.91 0.20
C PHE A 32 -16.00 -6.02 -0.72
N LEU A 33 -15.62 -7.24 -1.14
CA LEU A 33 -14.50 -7.43 -2.08
C LEU A 33 -14.73 -6.77 -3.43
N GLN A 34 -15.94 -6.90 -4.00
CA GLN A 34 -16.27 -6.24 -5.27
C GLN A 34 -16.05 -4.73 -5.18
N LEU A 35 -16.56 -4.11 -4.11
CA LEU A 35 -16.43 -2.67 -3.91
C LEU A 35 -14.98 -2.28 -3.59
N LEU A 36 -14.23 -3.08 -2.84
CA LEU A 36 -12.81 -2.81 -2.59
C LEU A 36 -12.01 -2.82 -3.90
N MET A 37 -12.27 -3.78 -4.79
CA MET A 37 -11.61 -3.88 -6.10
C MET A 37 -11.92 -2.69 -7.00
N THR A 38 -13.16 -2.17 -7.00
CA THR A 38 -13.52 -1.00 -7.82
C THR A 38 -12.82 0.28 -7.37
N HIS A 39 -12.57 0.44 -6.06
CA HIS A 39 -11.85 1.60 -5.54
C HIS A 39 -10.33 1.44 -5.64
N GLY A 40 -9.83 0.19 -5.68
CA GLY A 40 -8.42 -0.16 -5.71
C GLY A 40 -7.75 -0.09 -4.34
N VAL A 41 -7.99 0.99 -3.58
CA VAL A 41 -7.48 1.21 -2.23
C VAL A 41 -8.46 2.11 -1.46
N LEU A 42 -8.58 1.90 -0.15
CA LEU A 42 -9.45 2.68 0.73
C LEU A 42 -8.76 3.00 2.06
N GLU A 43 -9.04 4.17 2.64
CA GLU A 43 -8.62 4.48 4.01
C GLU A 43 -9.41 3.66 5.03
N GLU A 44 -8.86 3.41 6.22
CA GLU A 44 -9.50 2.55 7.23
C GLU A 44 -10.94 2.97 7.58
N TRP A 45 -11.22 4.27 7.67
CA TRP A 45 -12.57 4.74 7.97
C TRP A 45 -13.55 4.47 6.82
N GLU A 46 -13.09 4.53 5.56
CA GLU A 46 -13.88 4.19 4.39
C GLU A 46 -14.16 2.69 4.33
N VAL A 47 -13.16 1.88 4.70
CA VAL A 47 -13.32 0.43 4.80
C VAL A 47 -14.35 0.07 5.88
N ARG A 48 -14.30 0.70 7.05
CA ARG A 48 -15.34 0.51 8.09
C ARG A 48 -16.72 0.94 7.60
N ARG A 49 -16.80 2.07 6.89
CA ARG A 49 -18.06 2.53 6.28
C ARG A 49 -18.57 1.53 5.24
N LEU A 50 -17.67 0.96 4.44
CA LEU A 50 -17.97 -0.05 3.43
C LEU A 50 -18.46 -1.36 4.06
N GLN A 51 -17.80 -1.83 5.10
CA GLN A 51 -18.22 -3.00 5.89
C GLN A 51 -19.65 -2.81 6.40
N ASN A 52 -19.91 -1.69 7.09
CA ASN A 52 -21.25 -1.35 7.60
C ASN A 52 -22.30 -1.30 6.49
N HIS A 53 -21.96 -0.71 5.34
CA HIS A 53 -22.86 -0.65 4.19
C HIS A 53 -23.20 -2.06 3.68
N CYS A 54 -22.23 -2.98 3.60
CA CYS A 54 -22.47 -4.34 3.13
C CYS A 54 -23.39 -5.12 4.06
N TYR A 55 -23.22 -5.00 5.39
CA TYR A 55 -24.16 -5.59 6.36
C TYR A 55 -25.56 -4.98 6.21
N GLN A 56 -25.70 -3.65 6.08
CA GLN A 56 -27.00 -3.00 5.90
C GLN A 56 -27.77 -3.44 4.64
N VAL A 57 -27.06 -3.89 3.60
CA VAL A 57 -27.67 -4.34 2.34
C VAL A 57 -28.02 -5.83 2.39
N HIS A 58 -27.13 -6.67 2.92
CA HIS A 58 -27.26 -8.13 2.80
C HIS A 58 -27.62 -8.85 4.11
N ASP A 59 -27.37 -8.24 5.28
CA ASP A 59 -27.68 -8.83 6.58
C ASP A 59 -27.90 -7.76 7.66
N ARG A 60 -29.08 -7.14 7.64
CA ARG A 60 -29.44 -6.00 8.51
C ARG A 60 -29.52 -6.33 10.00
N ASN A 61 -29.71 -7.61 10.33
CA ASN A 61 -29.96 -8.05 11.70
C ASN A 61 -28.71 -8.63 12.36
N ALA A 62 -27.64 -8.89 11.59
CA ALA A 62 -26.37 -9.34 12.13
C ALA A 62 -25.61 -8.21 12.85
N THR A 63 -24.92 -8.60 13.93
CA THR A 63 -23.95 -7.73 14.58
C THR A 63 -22.74 -7.53 13.67
N VAL A 64 -22.32 -6.29 13.48
CA VAL A 64 -21.13 -5.99 12.68
C VAL A 64 -19.88 -6.42 13.44
N ASP A 65 -19.09 -7.32 12.84
CA ASP A 65 -17.84 -7.80 13.39
C ASP A 65 -16.79 -6.68 13.49
N LYS A 66 -15.80 -6.84 14.37
CA LYS A 66 -14.63 -5.95 14.33
C LYS A 66 -13.96 -6.05 12.96
N LEU A 67 -13.49 -4.92 12.44
CA LEU A 67 -12.90 -4.86 11.10
C LEU A 67 -11.76 -5.87 10.92
N GLU A 68 -10.89 -6.04 11.93
CA GLU A 68 -9.77 -6.97 11.88
C GLU A 68 -10.25 -8.42 11.76
N ASP A 69 -11.23 -8.82 12.56
CA ASP A 69 -11.82 -10.17 12.51
C ASP A 69 -12.50 -10.43 11.16
N PHE A 70 -13.22 -9.43 10.65
CA PHE A 70 -13.87 -9.47 9.33
C PHE A 70 -12.85 -9.65 8.19
N ILE A 71 -11.76 -8.89 8.21
CA ILE A 71 -10.69 -9.00 7.21
C ILE A 71 -9.96 -10.34 7.33
N ASN A 72 -9.63 -10.78 8.55
CA ASN A 72 -8.98 -12.07 8.78
C ASN A 72 -9.84 -13.24 8.28
N ASN A 73 -11.16 -13.16 8.47
CA ASN A 73 -12.10 -14.13 7.93
C ASN A 73 -12.00 -14.20 6.40
N ILE A 74 -12.02 -13.05 5.71
CA ILE A 74 -11.89 -12.98 4.25
C ILE A 74 -10.52 -13.53 3.81
N ASN A 75 -9.44 -13.07 4.42
CA ASN A 75 -8.09 -13.47 4.05
C ASN A 75 -7.89 -14.99 4.17
N SER A 76 -8.48 -15.63 5.18
CA SER A 76 -8.43 -17.11 5.32
C SER A 76 -9.01 -17.87 4.12
N VAL A 77 -9.98 -17.27 3.41
CA VAL A 77 -10.57 -17.85 2.19
C VAL A 77 -9.71 -17.52 0.97
N LEU A 78 -9.18 -16.29 0.92
CA LEU A 78 -8.34 -15.80 -0.17
C LEU A 78 -6.93 -16.40 -0.20
N GLU A 79 -6.46 -17.02 0.90
CA GLU A 79 -5.19 -17.78 0.96
C GLU A 79 -5.05 -18.76 -0.21
N SER A 80 -6.14 -19.43 -0.59
CA SER A 80 -6.17 -20.38 -1.73
C SER A 80 -5.91 -19.76 -3.10
N LEU A 81 -6.11 -18.44 -3.22
CA LEU A 81 -5.93 -17.65 -4.44
C LEU A 81 -4.61 -16.86 -4.42
N TYR A 82 -3.79 -16.99 -3.37
CA TYR A 82 -2.56 -16.21 -3.19
C TYR A 82 -2.79 -14.70 -3.28
N ILE A 83 -3.93 -14.22 -2.79
CA ILE A 83 -4.24 -12.79 -2.67
C ILE A 83 -4.70 -12.50 -1.25
N GLU A 84 -4.50 -11.27 -0.78
CA GLU A 84 -4.94 -10.85 0.55
C GLU A 84 -5.37 -9.39 0.56
N ILE A 85 -6.29 -9.05 1.46
CA ILE A 85 -6.52 -7.67 1.85
C ILE A 85 -5.40 -7.29 2.81
N LYS A 86 -4.48 -6.45 2.34
CA LYS A 86 -3.31 -6.00 3.11
C LYS A 86 -3.56 -4.61 3.68
N LYS A 87 -3.23 -4.44 4.96
CA LYS A 87 -3.15 -3.13 5.61
C LYS A 87 -1.79 -2.51 5.33
N GLY A 88 -1.78 -1.26 4.89
CA GLY A 88 -0.59 -0.43 4.75
C GLY A 88 -0.74 0.90 5.45
N VAL A 89 0.33 1.68 5.39
CA VAL A 89 0.38 3.03 5.93
C VAL A 89 0.93 3.95 4.84
N THR A 90 0.33 5.11 4.62
CA THR A 90 0.87 6.11 3.68
C THR A 90 2.20 6.66 4.18
N GLU A 91 3.13 6.94 3.26
CA GLU A 91 4.46 7.42 3.64
C GLU A 91 4.51 8.92 3.97
N ASP A 92 3.50 9.71 3.56
CA ASP A 92 3.46 11.14 3.80
C ASP A 92 2.90 11.52 5.18
N ASP A 93 1.77 10.95 5.58
CA ASP A 93 1.09 11.34 6.82
C ASP A 93 0.67 10.19 7.74
N GLY A 94 0.92 8.94 7.37
CA GLY A 94 0.70 7.80 8.25
C GLY A 94 -0.74 7.28 8.28
N ARG A 95 -1.58 7.62 7.29
CA ARG A 95 -2.95 7.11 7.18
C ARG A 95 -2.97 5.60 6.93
N PRO A 96 -3.78 4.83 7.68
CA PRO A 96 -3.98 3.42 7.40
C PRO A 96 -4.83 3.23 6.14
N ILE A 97 -4.29 2.47 5.17
CA ILE A 97 -4.94 2.14 3.91
C ILE A 97 -5.07 0.63 3.74
N TYR A 98 -6.06 0.19 2.99
CA TYR A 98 -6.30 -1.22 2.67
C TYR A 98 -6.44 -1.39 1.17
N ALA A 99 -5.75 -2.40 0.63
CA ALA A 99 -5.83 -2.78 -0.78
C ALA A 99 -5.84 -4.31 -0.91
N LEU A 100 -6.41 -4.80 -2.01
CA LEU A 100 -6.32 -6.21 -2.38
C LEU A 100 -5.02 -6.45 -3.15
N VAL A 101 -4.08 -7.14 -2.50
CA VAL A 101 -2.71 -7.36 -2.97
C VAL A 101 -2.55 -8.81 -3.44
N ASN A 102 -1.77 -8.99 -4.50
CA ASN A 102 -1.35 -10.31 -4.96
C ASN A 102 -0.05 -10.72 -4.24
N LEU A 103 -0.03 -11.92 -3.67
CA LEU A 103 1.14 -12.50 -3.01
C LEU A 103 2.11 -13.13 -4.01
N ALA A 104 1.69 -13.33 -5.26
CA ALA A 104 2.59 -13.77 -6.32
C ALA A 104 3.54 -12.63 -6.73
N THR A 105 4.79 -13.00 -7.04
CA THR A 105 5.91 -12.06 -7.25
C THR A 105 5.77 -11.19 -8.51
N THR A 106 4.85 -11.51 -9.43
CA THR A 106 4.65 -10.79 -10.69
C THR A 106 3.53 -9.75 -10.61
N SER A 107 3.60 -8.81 -9.66
CA SER A 107 2.51 -7.84 -9.39
C SER A 107 2.25 -6.81 -10.51
N VAL A 108 3.15 -6.67 -11.48
CA VAL A 108 2.90 -5.87 -12.71
C VAL A 108 1.67 -6.39 -13.48
N SER A 109 1.28 -7.66 -13.29
CA SER A 109 0.13 -8.27 -13.97
C SER A 109 -1.19 -7.52 -13.76
N LYS A 110 -1.40 -6.85 -12.62
CA LYS A 110 -2.67 -6.13 -12.37
C LYS A 110 -2.76 -4.82 -13.14
N MET A 111 -1.64 -4.11 -13.30
CA MET A 111 -1.61 -2.97 -14.24
C MET A 111 -1.68 -3.45 -15.69
N ALA A 112 -1.09 -4.61 -15.98
CA ALA A 112 -1.03 -5.13 -17.35
C ALA A 112 -2.40 -5.43 -17.97
N THR A 113 -3.45 -5.62 -17.18
CA THR A 113 -4.82 -5.77 -17.68
C THR A 113 -5.50 -4.43 -18.02
N ASP A 114 -5.08 -3.34 -17.38
CA ASP A 114 -5.78 -2.04 -17.41
C ASP A 114 -5.08 -1.00 -18.32
N PHE A 115 -3.84 -1.29 -18.71
CA PHE A 115 -2.97 -0.36 -19.44
C PHE A 115 -2.31 -1.02 -20.66
N ALA A 116 -2.14 -0.23 -21.71
CA ALA A 116 -1.42 -0.67 -22.91
C ALA A 116 0.08 -0.84 -22.66
N GLU A 117 0.78 -1.59 -23.52
CA GLU A 117 2.22 -1.88 -23.35
C GLU A 117 3.09 -0.62 -23.20
N ASN A 118 2.81 0.41 -24.02
CA ASN A 118 3.52 1.70 -23.97
C ASN A 118 3.19 2.52 -22.70
N GLU A 119 1.95 2.44 -22.21
CA GLU A 119 1.56 3.03 -20.92
C GLU A 119 2.29 2.33 -19.77
N LEU A 120 2.36 1.00 -19.77
CA LEU A 120 3.10 0.23 -18.76
C LEU A 120 4.60 0.55 -18.79
N ASP A 121 5.17 0.75 -19.97
CA ASP A 121 6.58 1.14 -20.09
C ASP A 121 6.83 2.56 -19.58
N LEU A 122 5.88 3.47 -19.79
CA LEU A 122 5.92 4.81 -19.20
C LEU A 122 5.86 4.75 -17.68
N PHE A 123 5.03 3.89 -17.10
CA PHE A 123 4.99 3.68 -15.66
C PHE A 123 6.32 3.14 -15.14
N ARG A 124 6.93 2.15 -15.81
CA ARG A 124 8.25 1.63 -15.42
C ARG A 124 9.33 2.71 -15.44
N LYS A 125 9.36 3.53 -16.49
CA LYS A 125 10.30 4.65 -16.61
C LYS A 125 10.08 5.72 -15.54
N ALA A 126 8.83 6.01 -15.18
CA ALA A 126 8.53 6.90 -14.06
C ALA A 126 8.94 6.29 -12.72
N LEU A 127 8.69 4.99 -12.52
CA LEU A 127 9.09 4.24 -11.33
C LEU A 127 10.61 4.25 -11.14
N GLU A 128 11.39 4.01 -12.19
CA GLU A 128 12.86 4.11 -12.19
C GLU A 128 13.31 5.47 -11.64
N LEU A 129 12.79 6.57 -12.22
CA LEU A 129 13.13 7.93 -11.78
C LEU A 129 12.72 8.20 -10.32
N ILE A 130 11.57 7.70 -9.88
CA ILE A 130 11.08 7.87 -8.51
C ILE A 130 11.95 7.11 -7.51
N VAL A 131 12.33 5.87 -7.81
CA VAL A 131 13.16 5.03 -6.93
C VAL A 131 14.57 5.60 -6.81
N ASP A 132 15.15 6.08 -7.91
CA ASP A 132 16.48 6.69 -7.89
C ASP A 132 16.48 8.06 -7.18
N SER A 133 15.39 8.83 -7.28
CA SER A 133 15.27 10.18 -6.70
C SER A 133 15.46 10.22 -5.18
N GLU A 134 16.27 11.15 -4.68
CA GLU A 134 16.51 11.34 -3.24
C GLU A 134 15.23 11.64 -2.46
N THR A 135 14.33 12.43 -3.05
CA THR A 135 13.07 12.85 -2.42
C THR A 135 11.97 11.80 -2.58
N GLY A 136 12.14 10.83 -3.49
CA GLY A 136 11.07 9.93 -3.91
C GLY A 136 10.07 10.58 -4.88
N PHE A 137 10.44 11.70 -5.50
CA PHE A 137 9.64 12.41 -6.51
C PHE A 137 10.38 12.52 -7.84
N ALA A 138 9.64 12.42 -8.94
CA ALA A 138 10.16 12.65 -10.28
C ALA A 138 9.34 13.73 -10.99
N SER A 139 10.02 14.74 -11.55
CA SER A 139 9.33 15.82 -12.26
C SER A 139 8.65 15.32 -13.53
N SER A 140 7.49 15.91 -13.85
CA SER A 140 6.78 15.68 -15.12
C SER A 140 7.72 15.81 -16.33
N THR A 141 8.56 16.83 -16.35
CA THR A 141 9.49 17.08 -17.47
C THR A 141 10.53 15.97 -17.64
N ASN A 142 11.08 15.43 -16.54
CA ASN A 142 12.02 14.31 -16.62
C ASN A 142 11.35 13.05 -17.16
N ILE A 143 10.14 12.74 -16.69
CA ILE A 143 9.39 11.57 -17.17
C ILE A 143 9.05 11.73 -18.67
N LEU A 144 8.56 12.89 -19.08
CA LEU A 144 8.14 13.14 -20.47
C LEU A 144 9.30 13.14 -21.48
N ASN A 145 10.54 13.33 -21.02
CA ASN A 145 11.72 13.22 -21.88
C ASN A 145 12.07 11.76 -22.24
N LEU A 146 11.48 10.78 -21.54
CA LEU A 146 11.66 9.36 -21.82
C LEU A 146 10.63 8.79 -22.82
N VAL A 147 9.67 9.61 -23.28
CA VAL A 147 8.57 9.18 -24.16
C VAL A 147 9.06 8.59 -25.49
N ASP A 148 10.15 9.11 -26.05
CA ASP A 148 10.72 8.59 -27.29
C ASP A 148 11.43 7.24 -27.13
N GLN A 149 11.67 6.80 -25.88
CA GLN A 149 12.32 5.54 -25.54
C GLN A 149 11.31 4.42 -25.19
N LEU A 150 10.01 4.74 -25.16
CA LEU A 150 8.97 3.79 -24.77
C LEU A 150 8.87 2.62 -25.76
N LYS A 151 8.74 1.42 -25.21
CA LYS A 151 8.39 0.21 -25.96
C LYS A 151 6.93 0.24 -26.41
N GLY A 152 6.61 -0.51 -27.46
CA GLY A 152 5.26 -0.62 -28.00
C GLY A 152 4.87 0.54 -28.93
N LYS A 153 3.59 0.93 -28.92
CA LYS A 153 3.06 1.96 -29.82
C LYS A 153 3.62 3.34 -29.48
N LYS A 154 4.13 4.05 -30.50
CA LYS A 154 4.64 5.42 -30.35
C LYS A 154 3.59 6.34 -29.73
N MET A 155 3.99 7.03 -28.67
CA MET A 155 3.18 7.97 -27.88
C MET A 155 3.77 9.38 -28.03
N ARG A 156 2.94 10.42 -27.96
CA ARG A 156 3.41 11.82 -27.91
C ARG A 156 3.43 12.33 -26.46
N LYS A 157 4.23 13.37 -26.16
CA LYS A 157 4.29 13.97 -24.80
C LYS A 157 2.90 14.34 -24.24
N LYS A 158 2.04 14.95 -25.06
CA LYS A 158 0.65 15.27 -24.67
C LYS A 158 -0.19 14.05 -24.28
N GLU A 159 0.03 12.92 -24.95
CA GLU A 159 -0.64 11.66 -24.62
C GLU A 159 -0.06 11.07 -23.32
N ALA A 160 1.27 11.13 -23.15
CA ALA A 160 1.94 10.70 -21.93
C ALA A 160 1.49 11.49 -20.68
N GLU A 161 1.28 12.81 -20.81
CA GLU A 161 0.69 13.63 -19.74
C GLU A 161 -0.68 13.11 -19.31
N GLN A 162 -1.54 12.72 -20.27
CA GLN A 162 -2.85 12.15 -19.97
C GLN A 162 -2.74 10.79 -19.28
N VAL A 163 -1.76 9.97 -19.69
CA VAL A 163 -1.50 8.67 -19.07
C VAL A 163 -0.98 8.83 -17.63
N LEU A 164 -0.11 9.81 -17.36
CA LEU A 164 0.32 10.13 -15.99
C LEU A 164 -0.88 10.50 -15.11
N GLN A 165 -1.81 11.31 -15.63
CA GLN A 165 -3.05 11.64 -14.92
C GLN A 165 -3.96 10.41 -14.73
N LYS A 166 -3.99 9.47 -15.69
CA LYS A 166 -4.69 8.19 -15.54
C LYS A 166 -4.10 7.35 -14.40
N PHE A 167 -2.78 7.33 -14.23
CA PHE A 167 -2.13 6.68 -13.08
C PHE A 167 -2.51 7.32 -11.75
N VAL A 168 -2.60 8.66 -11.70
CA VAL A 168 -3.05 9.37 -10.49
C VAL A 168 -4.51 9.03 -10.16
N GLN A 169 -5.40 9.06 -11.15
CA GLN A 169 -6.81 8.71 -10.99
C GLN A 169 -7.00 7.26 -10.51
N SER A 170 -6.17 6.36 -11.04
CA SER A 170 -6.19 4.93 -10.70
C SER A 170 -5.41 4.59 -9.42
N LYS A 171 -4.91 5.61 -8.69
CA LYS A 171 -4.18 5.46 -7.42
C LYS A 171 -2.89 4.66 -7.53
N TRP A 172 -2.18 4.79 -8.66
CA TRP A 172 -0.82 4.27 -8.83
C TRP A 172 0.24 5.33 -8.53
N LEU A 173 -0.03 6.59 -8.90
CA LEU A 173 0.84 7.74 -8.62
C LEU A 173 0.11 8.80 -7.78
N ILE A 174 0.89 9.67 -7.14
CA ILE A 174 0.44 10.91 -6.52
C ILE A 174 1.20 12.04 -7.21
N GLU A 175 0.48 13.10 -7.58
CA GLU A 175 1.10 14.33 -8.09
C GLU A 175 1.12 15.40 -6.99
N LYS A 176 2.27 16.04 -6.79
CA LYS A 176 2.45 17.23 -5.95
C LYS A 176 3.30 18.22 -6.74
N GLU A 177 2.75 19.40 -7.01
CA GLU A 177 3.46 20.52 -7.65
C GLU A 177 4.15 20.18 -8.99
N GLY A 178 3.55 19.30 -9.79
CA GLY A 178 4.10 18.88 -11.09
C GLY A 178 5.18 17.79 -11.02
N GLU A 179 5.41 17.24 -9.82
CA GLU A 179 6.21 16.04 -9.58
C GLU A 179 5.34 14.86 -9.16
N PHE A 180 5.80 13.65 -9.45
CA PHE A 180 5.09 12.41 -9.19
C PHE A 180 5.85 11.53 -8.20
N THR A 181 5.11 10.89 -7.29
CA THR A 181 5.61 9.81 -6.42
C THR A 181 4.67 8.61 -6.47
N LEU A 182 5.07 7.49 -5.88
CA LEU A 182 4.22 6.30 -5.79
C LEU A 182 3.08 6.51 -4.81
N HIS A 183 1.89 6.08 -5.20
CA HIS A 183 0.78 5.97 -4.27
C HIS A 183 1.01 4.79 -3.31
N GLY A 184 0.52 4.87 -2.07
CA GLY A 184 0.67 3.77 -1.09
C GLY A 184 0.08 2.42 -1.56
N ARG A 185 -0.90 2.47 -2.47
CA ARG A 185 -1.42 1.28 -3.18
C ARG A 185 -0.34 0.63 -4.05
N ALA A 186 0.40 1.42 -4.83
CA ALA A 186 1.46 0.90 -5.68
C ALA A 186 2.56 0.24 -4.85
N ILE A 187 2.93 0.85 -3.71
CA ILE A 187 3.88 0.26 -2.76
C ILE A 187 3.35 -1.06 -2.22
N LEU A 188 2.11 -1.10 -1.72
CA LEU A 188 1.49 -2.32 -1.20
C LEU A 188 1.43 -3.46 -2.22
N GLU A 189 1.09 -3.14 -3.47
CA GLU A 189 0.96 -4.14 -4.52
C GLU A 189 2.32 -4.56 -5.12
N MET A 190 3.30 -3.65 -5.19
CA MET A 190 4.52 -3.86 -5.98
C MET A 190 5.81 -3.86 -5.18
N GLU A 191 5.77 -3.77 -3.84
CA GLU A 191 6.97 -3.73 -2.99
C GLU A 191 7.99 -4.82 -3.34
N GLN A 192 7.54 -6.07 -3.47
CA GLN A 192 8.42 -7.18 -3.82
C GLN A 192 9.05 -7.00 -5.21
N PHE A 193 8.24 -6.68 -6.22
CA PHE A 193 8.72 -6.44 -7.58
C PHE A 193 9.75 -5.32 -7.63
N ILE A 194 9.52 -4.21 -6.90
CA ILE A 194 10.43 -3.06 -6.87
C ILE A 194 11.77 -3.47 -6.24
N ARG A 195 11.75 -4.21 -5.13
CA ARG A 195 12.97 -4.70 -4.45
C ARG A 195 13.78 -5.63 -5.33
N GLU A 196 13.13 -6.53 -6.07
CA GLU A 196 13.80 -7.48 -6.95
C GLU A 196 14.32 -6.82 -8.24
N SER A 197 13.62 -5.80 -8.75
CA SER A 197 13.96 -5.14 -10.02
C SER A 197 15.03 -4.04 -9.86
N TYR A 198 15.11 -3.41 -8.70
CA TYR A 198 16.00 -2.27 -8.44
C TYR A 198 16.82 -2.42 -7.13
N PRO A 199 17.50 -3.56 -6.90
CA PRO A 199 18.10 -3.88 -5.61
C PRO A 199 19.14 -2.84 -5.13
N ASP A 200 19.84 -2.18 -6.05
CA ASP A 200 20.87 -1.19 -5.72
C ASP A 200 20.33 0.23 -5.49
N SER A 201 19.12 0.52 -5.95
CA SER A 201 18.49 1.85 -5.84
C SER A 201 17.43 1.93 -4.74
N VAL A 202 16.87 0.79 -4.31
CA VAL A 202 15.82 0.79 -3.29
C VAL A 202 16.33 1.30 -1.95
N LYS A 203 15.53 2.16 -1.35
CA LYS A 203 15.78 2.75 -0.04
C LYS A 203 14.93 2.00 0.98
N MET A 204 15.49 1.82 2.18
CA MET A 204 14.91 0.99 3.23
C MET A 204 14.79 1.79 4.52
N CYS A 205 13.63 1.70 5.16
CA CYS A 205 13.42 2.35 6.44
C CYS A 205 14.17 1.63 7.56
N ASN A 206 14.96 2.37 8.35
CA ASN A 206 15.74 1.84 9.47
C ASN A 206 14.89 1.32 10.64
N ILE A 207 13.59 1.65 10.69
CA ILE A 207 12.69 1.23 11.77
C ILE A 207 11.84 0.03 11.37
N CYS A 208 11.08 0.15 10.29
CA CYS A 208 10.15 -0.90 9.87
C CYS A 208 10.77 -1.91 8.89
N HIS A 209 11.94 -1.61 8.32
CA HIS A 209 12.57 -2.40 7.26
C HIS A 209 11.66 -2.61 6.03
N GLY A 210 10.69 -1.72 5.84
CA GLY A 210 9.86 -1.62 4.63
C GLY A 210 10.56 -0.84 3.53
N LEU A 211 10.11 -1.03 2.28
CA LEU A 211 10.50 -0.19 1.15
C LEU A 211 10.15 1.26 1.46
N LEU A 212 11.08 2.17 1.21
CA LEU A 212 10.95 3.61 1.44
C LEU A 212 11.05 4.34 0.12
N ILE A 213 9.98 5.02 -0.28
CA ILE A 213 10.01 5.93 -1.44
C ILE A 213 10.33 7.35 -0.96
N GLN A 214 9.59 7.85 0.04
CA GLN A 214 9.81 9.15 0.65
C GLN A 214 10.03 9.03 2.17
N GLY A 215 10.84 9.94 2.72
CA GLY A 215 11.16 9.96 4.14
C GLY A 215 12.22 10.99 4.49
N GLN A 216 12.70 10.93 5.72
CA GLN A 216 13.81 11.74 6.22
C GLN A 216 15.09 10.92 6.29
N SER A 217 16.23 11.58 6.06
CA SER A 217 17.55 10.97 6.10
C SER A 217 18.42 11.61 7.18
N CYS A 218 19.27 10.80 7.83
CA CYS A 218 20.31 11.33 8.71
C CYS A 218 21.46 11.91 7.86
N GLU A 219 21.84 13.16 8.11
CA GLU A 219 22.94 13.81 7.37
C GLU A 219 24.30 13.17 7.63
N THR A 220 24.50 12.56 8.80
CA THR A 220 25.79 12.02 9.23
C THR A 220 26.05 10.59 8.71
N CYS A 221 25.05 9.71 8.78
CA CYS A 221 25.22 8.29 8.40
C CYS A 221 24.34 7.83 7.24
N GLY A 222 23.44 8.67 6.74
CA GLY A 222 22.63 8.38 5.56
C GLY A 222 21.47 7.40 5.77
N ILE A 223 21.21 6.92 7.00
CA ILE A 223 20.02 6.09 7.25
C ILE A 223 18.75 6.86 6.88
N ARG A 224 17.73 6.16 6.40
CA ARG A 224 16.44 6.75 6.06
C ARG A 224 15.31 6.17 6.89
N MET A 225 14.30 7.00 7.18
CA MET A 225 13.11 6.62 7.94
C MET A 225 11.87 7.23 7.30
N HIS A 226 10.79 6.45 7.19
CA HIS A 226 9.49 6.98 6.77
C HIS A 226 9.01 8.07 7.73
N LEU A 227 8.29 9.08 7.25
CA LEU A 227 7.74 10.14 8.12
C LEU A 227 6.90 9.58 9.29
N PRO A 228 6.01 8.59 9.11
CA PRO A 228 5.26 8.00 10.23
C PRO A 228 6.15 7.20 11.19
N CYS A 229 7.26 6.63 10.71
CA CYS A 229 8.22 5.94 11.56
C CYS A 229 9.00 6.94 12.43
N VAL A 230 9.44 8.05 11.85
CA VAL A 230 10.05 9.18 12.59
C VAL A 230 9.09 9.69 13.65
N ALA A 231 7.84 10.00 13.26
CA ALA A 231 6.81 10.51 14.16
C ALA A 231 6.63 9.60 15.39
N LYS A 232 6.51 8.29 15.16
CA LYS A 232 6.30 7.31 16.24
C LYS A 232 7.55 7.08 17.08
N TYR A 233 8.73 7.03 16.45
CA TYR A 233 9.99 6.77 17.14
C TYR A 233 10.38 7.93 18.07
N PHE A 234 10.17 9.17 17.63
CA PHE A 234 10.54 10.39 18.37
C PHE A 234 9.38 11.05 19.14
N GLN A 235 8.17 10.47 19.15
CA GLN A 235 6.95 11.08 19.70
C GLN A 235 7.08 11.65 21.13
N SER A 236 7.94 11.04 21.96
CA SER A 236 8.15 11.44 23.36
C SER A 236 9.61 11.70 23.69
N ILE A 237 10.42 11.95 22.66
CA ILE A 237 11.85 12.22 22.80
C ILE A 237 12.07 13.72 22.62
N PRO A 238 12.43 14.47 23.68
CA PRO A 238 12.61 15.92 23.59
C PRO A 238 13.83 16.32 22.75
N GLU A 239 14.86 15.47 22.72
CA GLU A 239 16.07 15.65 21.92
C GLU A 239 16.24 14.46 20.97
N PRO A 240 15.66 14.51 19.77
CA PRO A 240 15.74 13.44 18.78
C PRO A 240 17.18 13.16 18.35
N HIS A 241 17.62 11.91 18.50
CA HIS A 241 18.92 11.44 18.02
C HIS A 241 18.77 10.26 17.08
N CYS A 242 19.61 10.22 16.03
CA CYS A 242 19.65 9.17 15.04
C CYS A 242 19.84 7.79 15.70
N PRO A 243 18.97 6.79 15.44
CA PRO A 243 19.06 5.46 16.06
C PRO A 243 20.33 4.68 15.69
N HIS A 244 21.07 5.11 14.65
CA HIS A 244 22.25 4.40 14.17
C HIS A 244 23.57 5.05 14.62
N CYS A 245 23.74 6.36 14.41
CA CYS A 245 24.99 7.06 14.75
C CYS A 245 24.90 7.92 16.02
N ASN A 246 23.71 8.01 16.63
CA ASN A 246 23.45 8.82 17.83
C ASN A 246 23.75 10.32 17.67
N ASP A 247 23.77 10.82 16.44
CA ASP A 247 23.87 12.26 16.16
C ASP A 247 22.49 12.94 16.21
N TYR A 248 22.43 14.26 16.36
CA TYR A 248 21.18 15.01 16.40
C TYR A 248 20.36 14.79 15.12
N TRP A 249 19.04 14.59 15.25
CA TRP A 249 18.16 14.47 14.10
C TRP A 249 17.83 15.84 13.53
N PRO A 250 18.26 16.18 12.30
CA PRO A 250 18.25 17.57 11.82
C PRO A 250 16.87 18.05 11.34
N HIS A 251 15.90 17.15 11.23
CA HIS A 251 14.59 17.43 10.65
C HIS A 251 13.49 17.61 11.69
N ASP A 252 12.45 18.36 11.33
CA ASP A 252 11.24 18.45 12.13
C ASP A 252 10.58 17.08 12.32
N ILE A 253 10.19 16.77 13.56
CA ILE A 253 9.51 15.52 13.89
C ILE A 253 8.02 15.64 13.55
N PRO A 254 7.49 14.82 12.62
CA PRO A 254 6.07 14.89 12.28
C PRO A 254 5.18 14.45 13.46
N GLU A 255 3.95 14.95 13.51
CA GLU A 255 2.96 14.42 14.44
C GLU A 255 2.53 13.00 14.04
N VAL A 256 2.31 12.12 15.03
CA VAL A 256 1.73 10.81 14.78
C VAL A 256 0.30 10.97 14.29
N TYR A 257 -0.05 10.27 13.20
CA TYR A 257 -1.39 10.24 12.66
C TYR A 257 -2.43 9.95 13.74
N ASN A 258 -3.39 10.87 13.92
CA ASN A 258 -4.52 10.69 14.82
C ASN A 258 -5.84 10.76 14.02
N PRO A 259 -6.57 9.64 13.87
CA PRO A 259 -7.82 9.60 13.12
C PRO A 259 -8.94 10.44 13.72
N GLU A 260 -8.91 10.76 15.03
CA GLU A 260 -9.93 11.58 15.69
C GLU A 260 -9.78 13.06 15.32
N LYS A 261 -8.54 13.59 15.36
CA LYS A 261 -8.23 14.97 14.94
C LYS A 261 -8.62 15.23 13.48
N GLU A 262 -8.37 14.28 12.59
CA GLU A 262 -8.70 14.38 11.16
C GLU A 262 -10.22 14.43 10.90
N ARG A 263 -11.02 13.69 11.69
CA ARG A 263 -12.49 13.74 11.58
C ARG A 263 -13.03 15.11 11.97
N GLU A 264 -12.50 15.73 13.01
CA GLU A 264 -12.88 17.08 13.43
C GLU A 264 -12.48 18.14 12.38
N ALA A 265 -11.30 17.99 11.78
CA ALA A 265 -10.84 18.83 10.66
C ALA A 265 -11.70 18.65 9.39
N GLY A 266 -12.14 17.42 9.10
CA GLY A 266 -13.03 17.11 7.98
C GLY A 266 -14.44 17.67 8.15
N ILE A 267 -15.01 17.58 9.35
CA ILE A 267 -16.34 18.12 9.69
C ILE A 267 -16.32 19.67 9.62
N SER A 268 -15.27 20.32 10.11
CA SER A 268 -15.13 21.78 10.04
C SER A 268 -14.96 22.30 8.59
N LYS A 269 -14.22 21.58 7.73
CA LYS A 269 -14.10 21.88 6.29
C LYS A 269 -15.42 21.65 5.53
N SER A 270 -16.16 20.59 5.86
CA SER A 270 -17.49 20.27 5.31
C SER A 270 -18.53 21.33 5.69
N SER A 271 -18.54 21.76 6.95
CA SER A 271 -19.43 22.83 7.44
C SER A 271 -19.12 24.19 6.77
N ARG A 272 -17.86 24.49 6.47
CA ARG A 272 -17.50 25.72 5.73
C ARG A 272 -17.92 25.67 4.25
N LYS A 273 -17.92 24.49 3.62
CA LYS A 273 -18.46 24.31 2.26
C LYS A 273 -19.99 24.45 2.23
N SER A 274 -20.71 23.85 3.18
CA SER A 274 -22.19 23.94 3.21
C SER A 274 -22.72 25.36 3.49
N LEU A 275 -21.96 26.19 4.22
CA LEU A 275 -22.25 27.62 4.41
C LEU A 275 -22.03 28.46 3.15
N ARG A 276 -21.07 28.10 2.28
CA ARG A 276 -20.83 28.80 1.00
C ARG A 276 -21.85 28.45 -0.08
N THR A 277 -22.41 27.25 -0.08
CA THR A 277 -23.42 26.83 -1.09
C THR A 277 -24.82 27.39 -0.83
N ARG A 278 -25.07 28.03 0.32
CA ARG A 278 -26.37 28.62 0.67
C ARG A 278 -26.50 30.12 0.38
N GLN A 279 -25.48 30.74 -0.22
CA GLN A 279 -25.46 32.18 -0.55
C GLN A 279 -25.57 32.48 -2.06
N HIS A 280 -26.12 31.56 -2.86
CA HIS A 280 -26.49 31.82 -4.25
C HIS A 280 -27.94 31.44 -4.50
#